data_AF-A0A2S4Z1W0-F1
#
_entry.id   AF-A0A2S4Z1W0-F1
#
_cell.length_a   1.000
_cell.length_b   1.000
_cell.length_c   1.000
_cell.angle_alpha   90.00
_cell.angle_beta   90.00
_cell.angle_gamma   90.00
#
_symmetry.space_group_name_H-M   'P 1'
#
loop_
_entity.id
_entity.type
_entity.pdbx_description
1 polymer ?
#
loop_
_entity_poly.entity_id
_entity_poly.type
_entity_poly.pdbx_seq_one_letter_code
_entity_poly.pdbx_strand_id
1 'polypeptide(L)'
;MGGCVLAYLLLYAGAWVAVAQTADLEEGFWDTLGLGVRLFPLVGVPALLVSVFGVTVHNRMHPVRVRLLLFVALLLCTWPLMLADVAEPFQSQLMAHIAYVALIPAPLFPEDWVGDPADLPGPPPAGDPHR
;
A
#
# COMPACT_ATOMS: atom_id res chain seq x y z
N MET A 1 -12.00 -0.34 6.38
CA MET A 1 -11.69 -0.96 5.06
C MET A 1 -11.89 0.00 3.89
N GLY A 2 -13.01 0.72 3.77
CA GLY A 2 -13.28 1.62 2.64
C GLY A 2 -12.21 2.70 2.37
N GLY A 3 -11.60 3.25 3.43
CA GLY A 3 -10.51 4.23 3.29
C GLY A 3 -9.23 3.67 2.66
N CYS A 4 -8.85 2.42 2.98
CA CYS A 4 -7.67 1.77 2.36
C CYS A 4 -7.88 1.52 0.87
N VAL A 5 -9.10 1.13 0.49
CA VAL A 5 -9.49 0.91 -0.90
C VAL A 5 -9.47 2.23 -1.65
N LEU A 6 -10.09 3.28 -1.08
CA LEU A 6 -10.12 4.60 -1.69
C LEU A 6 -8.71 5.19 -1.86
N ALA A 7 -7.86 5.11 -0.83
CA ALA A 7 -6.48 5.58 -0.91
C ALA A 7 -5.68 4.86 -1.99
N TYR A 8 -5.84 3.54 -2.11
CA TYR A 8 -5.19 2.77 -3.17
C TYR A 8 -5.68 3.20 -4.56
N LEU A 9 -6.99 3.32 -4.76
CA LEU A 9 -7.57 3.73 -6.04
C LEU A 9 -7.14 5.14 -6.45
N LEU A 10 -7.08 6.08 -5.50
CA LEU A 10 -6.62 7.44 -5.76
C LEU A 10 -5.15 7.48 -6.16
N LEU A 11 -4.29 6.72 -5.47
CA LEU A 11 -2.87 6.63 -5.82
C LEU A 11 -2.64 5.92 -7.16
N TYR A 12 -3.39 4.87 -7.44
CA TYR A 12 -3.35 4.16 -8.72
C TYR A 12 -3.77 5.10 -9.86
N ALA A 13 -4.92 5.76 -9.74
CA ALA A 13 -5.40 6.71 -10.73
C ALA A 13 -4.44 7.89 -10.90
N GLY A 14 -3.93 8.45 -9.80
CA GLY A 14 -2.96 9.54 -9.82
C GLY A 14 -1.65 9.17 -10.53
N ALA A 15 -1.15 7.95 -10.32
CA ALA A 15 0.04 7.45 -11.01
C ALA A 15 -0.19 7.37 -12.53
N TRP A 16 -1.32 6.83 -12.97
CA TRP A 16 -1.66 6.75 -14.39
C TRP A 16 -1.94 8.10 -15.03
N VAL A 17 -2.50 9.05 -14.29
CA VAL A 17 -2.63 10.44 -14.74
C VAL A 17 -1.26 11.09 -14.90
N ALA A 18 -0.33 10.87 -13.97
CA ALA A 18 1.04 11.41 -14.08
C ALA A 18 1.77 10.83 -15.30
N VAL A 19 1.64 9.53 -15.56
CA VAL A 19 2.20 8.88 -16.77
C VAL A 19 1.51 9.40 -18.04
N ALA A 20 0.19 9.60 -18.01
CA ALA A 20 -0.52 10.15 -19.15
C ALA A 20 -0.12 11.60 -19.47
N GLN A 21 0.33 12.37 -18.46
CA GLN A 21 0.87 13.72 -18.65
C GLN A 21 2.28 13.75 -19.23
N THR A 22 3.05 12.66 -19.12
CA THR A 22 4.38 12.55 -19.78
C THR A 22 4.25 12.13 -21.25
N ALA A 23 3.12 11.56 -21.65
CA ALA A 23 2.79 11.32 -23.05
C ALA A 23 2.31 12.62 -23.73
N ASP A 24 2.52 12.75 -25.04
CA ASP A 24 2.02 13.88 -25.83
C ASP A 24 0.51 14.08 -25.59
N LEU A 25 0.15 15.26 -25.06
CA LEU A 25 -1.17 15.55 -24.48
C LEU A 25 -2.33 15.43 -25.49
N GLU A 26 -2.05 15.60 -26.79
CA GLU A 26 -3.08 15.62 -27.83
C GLU A 26 -3.34 14.24 -28.45
N GLU A 27 -2.34 13.36 -28.56
CA GLU A 27 -2.47 12.06 -29.23
C GLU A 27 -2.32 10.86 -28.27
N GLY A 28 -1.59 11.00 -27.15
CA GLY A 28 -1.20 9.88 -26.28
C GLY A 28 -1.86 9.82 -24.90
N PHE A 29 -2.52 10.89 -24.45
CA PHE A 29 -3.07 10.97 -23.09
C PHE A 29 -4.15 9.89 -22.84
N TRP A 30 -5.17 9.83 -23.69
CA TRP A 30 -6.30 8.91 -23.52
C TRP A 30 -5.91 7.45 -23.72
N ASP A 31 -4.96 7.19 -24.61
CA ASP A 31 -4.43 5.84 -24.85
C ASP A 31 -3.63 5.34 -23.65
N THR A 32 -2.78 6.20 -23.07
CA THR A 32 -2.04 5.90 -21.84
C THR A 32 -2.99 5.65 -20.67
N LEU A 33 -4.02 6.49 -20.50
CA LEU A 33 -5.00 6.31 -19.44
C LEU A 33 -5.83 5.02 -19.64
N GLY A 34 -6.22 4.74 -20.90
CA GLY A 34 -6.92 3.52 -21.27
C GLY A 34 -6.08 2.26 -21.02
N LEU A 35 -4.77 2.33 -21.26
CA LEU A 35 -3.82 1.27 -20.92
C LEU A 35 -3.77 1.04 -19.42
N GLY A 36 -3.77 2.10 -18.61
CA GLY A 36 -3.89 2.00 -17.16
C GLY A 36 -5.15 1.27 -16.71
N VAL A 37 -6.31 1.62 -17.26
CA VAL A 37 -7.57 0.94 -16.96
C VAL A 37 -7.51 -0.54 -17.35
N ARG A 38 -6.90 -0.88 -18.50
CA ARG A 38 -6.75 -2.27 -18.97
C ARG A 38 -5.79 -3.09 -18.11
N LEU A 39 -4.80 -2.45 -17.49
CA LEU A 39 -3.87 -3.10 -16.58
C LEU A 39 -4.38 -3.18 -15.13
N PHE A 40 -5.43 -2.46 -14.78
CA PHE A 40 -6.02 -2.50 -13.44
C PHE A 40 -6.42 -3.93 -13.00
N PRO A 41 -7.06 -4.78 -13.82
CA PRO A 41 -7.38 -6.15 -13.43
C PRO A 41 -6.14 -7.02 -13.17
N LEU A 42 -5.03 -6.75 -13.87
CA LEU A 42 -3.80 -7.55 -13.82
C LEU A 42 -2.88 -7.13 -12.67
N VAL A 43 -2.77 -5.83 -12.42
CA VAL A 43 -1.82 -5.26 -11.46
C VAL A 43 -2.57 -4.63 -10.29
N GLY A 44 -3.64 -3.89 -10.60
CA GLY A 44 -4.44 -3.14 -9.64
C GLY A 44 -5.25 -4.00 -8.68
N VAL A 45 -6.01 -4.97 -9.19
CA VAL A 45 -6.89 -5.85 -8.40
C VAL A 45 -6.10 -6.76 -7.46
N PRO A 46 -5.03 -7.47 -7.89
CA PRO A 46 -4.23 -8.28 -6.97
C PRO A 46 -3.63 -7.45 -5.84
N ALA A 47 -3.10 -6.27 -6.15
CA ALA A 47 -2.56 -5.35 -5.16
C ALA A 47 -3.62 -4.81 -4.19
N LEU A 48 -4.83 -4.53 -4.68
CA LEU A 48 -5.97 -4.15 -3.85
C LEU A 48 -6.37 -5.27 -2.89
N LEU A 49 -6.46 -6.52 -3.39
CA LEU A 49 -6.79 -7.69 -2.58
C LEU A 49 -5.73 -7.90 -1.50
N VAL A 50 -4.45 -7.89 -1.87
CA VAL A 50 -3.31 -7.97 -0.94
C VAL A 50 -3.41 -6.89 0.12
N SER A 51 -3.78 -5.67 -0.24
CA SER A 51 -3.92 -4.56 0.70
C SER A 51 -5.07 -4.78 1.69
N VAL A 52 -6.23 -5.25 1.21
CA VAL A 52 -7.38 -5.58 2.06
C VAL A 52 -7.02 -6.73 3.02
N PHE A 53 -6.40 -7.80 2.52
CA PHE A 53 -5.93 -8.91 3.37
C PHE A 53 -4.87 -8.46 4.38
N GLY A 54 -3.90 -7.66 3.94
CA GLY A 54 -2.84 -7.12 4.79
C GLY A 54 -3.39 -6.31 5.95
N VAL A 55 -4.37 -5.43 5.68
CA VAL A 55 -5.08 -4.67 6.72
C VAL A 55 -5.94 -5.58 7.59
N THR A 56 -6.47 -6.68 7.09
CA THR A 56 -7.26 -7.60 7.94
C THR A 56 -6.37 -8.38 8.90
N VAL A 57 -5.18 -8.80 8.44
CA VAL A 57 -4.19 -9.54 9.23
C VAL A 57 -3.40 -8.62 10.18
N HIS A 58 -3.34 -7.31 9.89
CA HIS A 58 -2.53 -6.35 10.65
C HIS A 58 -2.90 -6.27 12.13
N ASN A 59 -4.17 -6.52 12.50
CA ASN A 59 -4.63 -6.51 13.89
C ASN A 59 -3.86 -7.49 14.79
N ARG A 60 -3.02 -8.36 14.22
CA ARG A 60 -2.20 -9.35 14.95
C ARG A 60 -0.69 -9.22 14.73
N MET A 61 -0.21 -8.17 14.06
CA MET A 61 1.21 -8.02 13.73
C MET A 61 1.72 -6.59 13.94
N HIS A 62 3.00 -6.49 14.32
CA HIS A 62 3.71 -5.22 14.47
C HIS A 62 3.66 -4.39 13.15
N PRO A 63 3.38 -3.07 13.20
CA PRO A 63 3.14 -2.24 12.02
C PRO A 63 4.29 -2.24 11.00
N VAL A 64 5.54 -2.30 11.47
CA VAL A 64 6.73 -2.38 10.59
C VAL A 64 6.73 -3.66 9.75
N ARG A 65 6.33 -4.80 10.35
CA ARG A 65 6.31 -6.09 9.66
C ARG A 65 5.20 -6.15 8.61
N VAL A 66 4.05 -5.55 8.94
CA VAL A 66 2.92 -5.41 8.01
C VAL A 66 3.32 -4.56 6.80
N ARG A 67 3.98 -3.41 7.02
CA ARG A 67 4.49 -2.56 5.94
C ARG A 67 5.43 -3.31 5.00
N LEU A 68 6.37 -4.07 5.56
CA LEU A 68 7.35 -4.83 4.79
C LEU A 68 6.68 -5.91 3.93
N LEU A 69 5.81 -6.72 4.54
CA LEU A 69 5.11 -7.80 3.82
C LEU A 69 4.18 -7.24 2.74
N LEU A 70 3.48 -6.15 3.05
CA LEU A 70 2.62 -5.47 2.09
C LEU A 70 3.43 -4.94 0.91
N PHE A 71 4.57 -4.29 1.17
CA PHE A 71 5.45 -3.79 0.11
C PHE A 71 5.98 -4.90 -0.79
N VAL A 72 6.45 -6.02 -0.21
CA VAL A 72 6.93 -7.18 -0.97
C VAL A 72 5.82 -7.76 -1.84
N ALA A 73 4.61 -7.88 -1.31
CA ALA A 73 3.47 -8.40 -2.06
C ALA A 73 3.03 -7.45 -3.18
N LEU A 74 3.04 -6.13 -2.95
CA LEU A 74 2.76 -5.13 -3.98
C LEU A 74 3.83 -5.11 -5.09
N LEU A 75 5.10 -5.32 -4.74
CA LEU A 75 6.19 -5.49 -5.71
C LEU A 75 5.94 -6.71 -6.61
N LEU A 76 5.54 -7.84 -6.02
CA LEU A 76 5.13 -9.01 -6.78
C LEU A 76 3.94 -8.70 -7.68
N CYS A 77 2.98 -7.89 -7.24
CA CYS A 77 1.87 -7.47 -8.11
C CYS A 77 2.33 -6.60 -9.29
N THR A 78 3.40 -5.81 -9.15
CA THR A 78 3.97 -4.97 -10.24
C THR A 78 4.87 -5.71 -11.22
N TRP A 79 5.18 -6.99 -10.97
CA TRP A 79 6.03 -7.78 -11.86
C TRP A 79 5.64 -7.81 -13.36
N PRO A 80 4.37 -7.70 -13.81
CA PRO A 80 4.06 -7.83 -15.23
C PRO A 80 4.48 -6.56 -15.98
N LEU A 81 4.56 -5.41 -15.29
CA LEU A 81 5.06 -4.16 -15.84
C LEU A 81 6.57 -4.23 -16.09
N MET A 82 7.31 -4.94 -15.23
CA MET A 82 8.74 -5.20 -15.46
C MET A 82 8.95 -6.09 -16.69
N LEU A 83 8.09 -7.10 -16.89
CA LEU A 83 8.16 -8.01 -18.03
C LEU A 83 7.75 -7.35 -19.35
N ALA A 84 6.91 -6.32 -19.29
CA ALA A 84 6.43 -5.60 -20.47
C ALA A 84 7.40 -4.48 -20.94
N ASP A 85 8.56 -4.32 -20.28
CA ASP A 85 9.59 -3.31 -20.61
C ASP A 85 9.07 -1.86 -20.65
N VAL A 86 8.04 -1.57 -19.85
CA VAL A 86 7.40 -0.26 -19.78
C VAL A 86 7.93 0.50 -18.56
N ALA A 87 9.09 1.13 -18.73
CA ALA A 87 9.85 1.74 -17.62
C ALA A 87 9.09 2.87 -16.90
N GLU A 88 8.44 3.78 -17.63
CA GLU A 88 7.70 4.92 -17.07
C GLU A 88 6.50 4.55 -16.20
N PRO A 89 5.55 3.71 -16.66
CA PRO A 89 4.42 3.29 -15.83
C PRO A 89 4.87 2.38 -14.68
N PHE A 90 5.95 1.61 -14.84
CA PHE A 90 6.52 0.85 -13.74
C PHE A 90 7.02 1.76 -12.61
N GLN A 91 7.81 2.78 -12.93
CA GLN A 91 8.35 3.71 -11.92
C GLN A 91 7.24 4.46 -11.18
N SER A 92 6.25 4.96 -11.92
CA SER A 92 5.12 5.70 -11.34
C SER A 92 4.26 4.82 -10.43
N GLN A 93 4.02 3.58 -10.84
CA GLN A 93 3.25 2.64 -10.04
C GLN A 93 4.02 2.13 -8.82
N LEU A 94 5.34 1.97 -8.93
CA LEU A 94 6.20 1.68 -7.80
C LEU A 94 6.18 2.82 -6.77
N MET A 95 6.28 4.07 -7.21
CA MET A 95 6.15 5.23 -6.32
C MET A 95 4.78 5.28 -5.63
N ALA A 96 3.70 4.98 -6.35
CA ALA A 96 2.36 4.90 -5.78
C ALA A 96 2.25 3.79 -4.72
N HIS A 97 2.86 2.63 -4.94
CA HIS A 97 2.90 1.56 -3.94
C HIS A 97 3.74 1.93 -2.71
N ILE A 98 4.88 2.61 -2.89
CA ILE A 98 5.69 3.12 -1.77
C ILE A 98 4.88 4.14 -0.96
N ALA A 99 4.23 5.09 -1.63
CA ALA A 99 3.38 6.09 -0.99
C ALA A 99 2.22 5.43 -0.23
N TYR A 100 1.57 4.44 -0.84
CA TYR A 100 0.49 3.68 -0.21
C TYR A 100 0.95 2.95 1.06
N VAL A 101 2.07 2.25 0.99
CA VAL A 101 2.65 1.54 2.15
C VAL A 101 3.08 2.53 3.24
N ALA A 102 3.64 3.68 2.87
CA ALA A 102 4.04 4.71 3.82
C ALA A 102 2.84 5.32 4.58
N LEU A 103 1.70 5.47 3.89
CA LEU A 103 0.45 5.98 4.47
C LEU A 103 -0.19 5.00 5.47
N ILE A 104 0.11 3.71 5.39
CA ILE A 104 -0.24 2.71 6.41
C ILE A 104 0.85 2.80 7.51
N PRO A 105 0.58 3.03 8.81
CA PRO A 105 -0.68 2.85 9.53
C PRO A 105 -1.41 4.15 9.90
N ALA A 106 -1.00 5.30 9.38
CA ALA A 106 -1.13 6.55 10.14
C ALA A 106 -2.52 7.22 10.18
N PRO A 107 -3.51 6.90 9.31
CA PRO A 107 -4.90 7.32 9.57
C PRO A 107 -5.97 6.25 9.31
N LEU A 108 -5.59 4.99 9.04
CA LEU A 108 -6.52 3.94 8.58
C LEU A 108 -6.74 2.81 9.59
N PHE A 109 -6.15 2.93 10.78
CA PHE A 109 -6.27 1.95 11.85
C PHE A 109 -7.54 2.24 12.67
N PRO A 110 -8.33 1.21 13.03
CA PRO A 110 -9.29 1.33 14.11
C PRO A 110 -8.56 1.72 15.40
N GLU A 111 -9.19 2.53 16.27
CA GLU A 111 -8.64 2.96 17.56
C GLU A 111 -8.31 1.78 18.51
N ASP A 112 -8.78 0.59 18.15
CA ASP A 112 -8.72 -0.70 18.84
C ASP A 112 -7.47 -1.55 18.48
N TRP A 113 -6.37 -0.93 18.04
CA TRP A 113 -5.08 -1.63 17.97
C TRP A 113 -4.62 -2.04 19.38
N VAL A 114 -4.88 -3.31 19.72
CA VAL A 114 -4.33 -3.97 20.91
C VAL A 114 -2.93 -4.43 20.51
N GLY A 115 -1.91 -3.64 20.87
CA GLY A 115 -0.52 -4.06 20.70
C GLY A 115 -0.24 -5.42 21.37
N ASP A 116 0.94 -6.00 21.10
CA ASP A 116 1.34 -7.23 21.76
C ASP A 116 1.33 -6.99 23.29
N PRO A 117 0.61 -7.78 24.10
CA PRO A 117 0.62 -7.63 25.55
C PRO A 117 2.02 -7.75 26.17
N ALA A 118 3.00 -8.29 25.43
CA ALA A 118 4.41 -8.33 25.79
C ALA A 118 5.12 -6.95 25.75
N ASP A 119 4.58 -5.97 25.02
CA ASP A 119 5.13 -4.61 24.93
C ASP A 119 4.52 -3.66 25.98
N LEU A 120 3.58 -4.14 26.80
CA LEU A 120 3.09 -3.39 27.95
C LEU A 120 4.22 -3.29 28.99
N PRO A 121 4.49 -2.09 29.54
CA PRO A 121 5.40 -1.98 30.67
C PRO A 121 4.89 -2.93 31.76
N GLY A 122 5.74 -3.89 32.12
CA GLY A 122 5.42 -4.86 33.17
C GLY A 122 4.95 -4.14 34.44
N PRO A 123 4.19 -4.82 35.31
CA PRO A 123 3.71 -4.21 36.55
C PRO A 123 4.91 -3.57 37.27
N PRO A 124 4.74 -2.34 37.81
CA PRO A 124 5.82 -1.68 38.53
C PRO A 124 6.38 -2.67 39.56
N PRO A 125 7.72 -2.75 39.71
CA PRO A 125 8.31 -3.66 40.68
C PRO A 125 7.62 -3.41 42.01
N ALA A 126 7.05 -4.47 42.59
CA ALA A 126 6.34 -4.38 43.85
C ALA A 126 7.24 -3.62 44.83
N GLY A 127 6.80 -2.43 45.22
CA GLY A 127 7.56 -1.57 46.10
C GLY A 127 7.98 -2.39 47.31
N ASP A 128 9.29 -2.42 47.55
CA ASP A 128 9.88 -3.15 48.66
C ASP A 128 9.19 -2.70 49.97
N PRO A 129 8.42 -3.55 50.66
CA PRO A 129 7.65 -3.15 51.84
C PRO A 129 8.54 -2.87 53.07
N HIS A 130 9.87 -2.85 52.89
CA HIS A 130 10.87 -2.70 53.93
C HIS A 130 11.74 -1.43 53.80
N ARG A 131 11.28 -0.39 53.11
CA ARG A 131 11.87 0.95 53.15
C ARG A 131 11.01 1.98 53.85
#